data_AF-X0W810-F1
#
_entry.id   AF-X0W810-F1
#
_cell.length_a   1.000
_cell.length_b   1.000
_cell.length_c   1.000
_cell.angle_alpha   90.00
_cell.angle_beta   90.00
_cell.angle_gamma   90.00
#
_symmetry.space_group_name_H-M   'P 1'
#
loop_
_entity.id
_entity.type
_entity.pdbx_description
1 polymer ?
#
loop_
_entity_poly.entity_id
_entity_poly.type
_entity_poly.pdbx_seq_one_letter_code
_entity_poly.pdbx_strand_id
1 'polypeptide(L)'
;MKVVFHENFYRIYTSDPAASAGRMESIVEVIESKIEFVSAQPATEKDIAEAHTKTHIDSVRQSGLYEIAGLAAGGAIQAATIGLAEPAFGLIRPPGHHASADSSWG
;
A
#
# COMPACT_ATOMS: atom_id res chain seq x y z
N MET A 1 -18.57 -5.88 -1.31
CA MET A 1 -17.14 -5.71 -1.61
C MET A 1 -16.67 -4.47 -0.89
N LYS A 2 -15.56 -4.57 -0.17
CA LYS A 2 -14.95 -3.44 0.53
C LYS A 2 -13.70 -2.97 -0.19
N VAL A 3 -13.43 -1.68 -0.16
CA VAL A 3 -12.20 -1.10 -0.69
C VAL A 3 -11.33 -0.58 0.45
N VAL A 4 -10.12 -1.11 0.58
CA VAL A 4 -9.16 -0.63 1.59
C VAL A 4 -8.36 0.52 0.98
N PHE A 5 -8.43 1.70 1.60
CA PHE A 5 -7.82 2.94 1.09
C PHE A 5 -7.39 3.86 2.24
N HIS A 6 -6.45 4.77 1.97
CA HIS A 6 -6.09 5.85 2.90
C HIS A 6 -5.71 7.12 2.12
N GLU A 7 -6.10 8.30 2.62
CA GLU A 7 -5.87 9.60 1.96
C GLU A 7 -4.39 9.91 1.69
N ASN A 8 -3.48 9.43 2.56
CA ASN A 8 -2.03 9.52 2.32
C ASN A 8 -1.58 8.90 0.99
N PHE A 9 -2.36 7.99 0.38
CA PHE A 9 -2.09 7.47 -0.96
C PHE A 9 -2.25 8.51 -2.07
N TYR A 10 -2.76 9.72 -1.80
CA TYR A 10 -2.72 10.83 -2.76
C TYR A 10 -1.34 11.51 -2.81
N ARG A 11 -0.53 11.43 -1.75
CA ARG A 11 0.75 12.15 -1.66
C ARG A 11 1.73 11.67 -2.73
N ILE A 12 2.47 12.60 -3.33
CA ILE A 12 3.62 12.28 -4.17
C ILE A 12 4.79 11.98 -3.23
N TYR A 13 5.18 10.70 -3.11
CA TYR A 13 6.21 10.25 -2.16
C TYR A 13 7.61 10.08 -2.81
N THR A 14 7.70 10.15 -4.14
CA THR A 14 8.95 10.09 -4.92
C THR A 14 8.72 10.73 -6.30
N SER A 15 9.77 10.87 -7.11
CA SER A 15 9.71 11.34 -8.49
C SER A 15 9.28 10.28 -9.51
N ASP A 16 9.20 9.01 -9.11
CA ASP A 16 8.86 7.91 -10.01
C ASP A 16 7.41 8.01 -10.53
N PRO A 17 7.11 7.54 -11.76
CA PRO A 17 5.76 7.61 -12.34
C PRO A 17 4.70 6.91 -11.49
N ALA A 18 5.08 5.87 -10.74
CA ALA A 18 4.20 5.19 -9.80
C ALA A 18 3.65 6.13 -8.73
N ALA A 19 4.39 7.21 -8.42
CA ALA A 19 4.05 8.23 -7.46
C ALA A 19 3.39 9.48 -8.08
N SER A 20 3.09 9.49 -9.38
CA SER A 20 2.41 10.64 -10.00
C SER A 20 1.01 10.85 -9.42
N ALA A 21 0.63 12.12 -9.27
CA ALA A 21 -0.73 12.50 -8.90
C ALA A 21 -1.75 12.04 -9.95
N GLY A 22 -3.02 11.94 -9.55
CA GLY A 22 -4.13 11.54 -10.42
C GLY A 22 -4.32 10.03 -10.53
N ARG A 23 -3.33 9.21 -10.16
CA ARG A 23 -3.44 7.74 -10.23
C ARG A 23 -4.49 7.18 -9.29
N MET A 24 -4.55 7.67 -8.05
CA MET A 24 -5.52 7.19 -7.06
C MET A 24 -6.86 7.88 -7.25
N GLU A 25 -6.82 9.19 -7.50
CA GLU A 25 -7.95 10.08 -7.71
C GLU A 25 -8.86 9.58 -8.84
N SER A 26 -8.28 9.21 -9.99
CA SER A 26 -9.04 8.70 -11.13
C SER A 26 -9.80 7.41 -10.81
N ILE A 27 -9.29 6.59 -9.89
CA ILE A 27 -9.96 5.35 -9.47
C ILE A 27 -11.05 5.68 -8.44
N VAL A 28 -10.72 6.51 -7.45
CA VAL A 28 -11.64 6.91 -6.38
C VAL A 28 -12.88 7.61 -6.95
N GLU A 29 -12.72 8.57 -7.86
CA GLU A 29 -13.81 9.31 -8.50
C GLU A 29 -14.84 8.37 -9.17
N VAL A 30 -14.38 7.25 -9.74
CA VAL A 30 -15.25 6.28 -10.43
C VAL A 30 -16.05 5.40 -9.47
N ILE A 31 -15.50 5.12 -8.29
CA ILE A 31 -16.02 4.09 -7.37
C ILE A 31 -16.63 4.64 -6.08
N GLU A 32 -16.33 5.88 -5.70
CA GLU A 32 -16.63 6.40 -4.35
C GLU A 32 -18.11 6.45 -4.01
N SER A 33 -18.98 6.71 -4.99
CA SER A 33 -20.43 6.73 -4.81
C SER A 33 -21.06 5.34 -4.77
N LYS A 34 -20.28 4.27 -4.99
CA LYS A 34 -20.77 2.90 -5.20
C LYS A 34 -20.30 1.91 -4.15
N ILE A 35 -19.34 2.29 -3.29
CA ILE A 35 -18.64 1.34 -2.45
C ILE A 35 -18.30 1.91 -1.09
N GLU A 36 -18.21 1.01 -0.10
CA GLU A 36 -17.73 1.35 1.23
C GLU A 36 -16.20 1.28 1.26
N PHE A 37 -15.58 2.34 1.80
CA PHE A 37 -14.15 2.38 2.07
C PHE A 37 -13.84 2.00 3.51
N VAL A 38 -12.80 1.18 3.66
CA VAL A 38 -12.17 0.85 4.94
C VAL A 38 -10.82 1.57 5.00
N SER A 39 -10.59 2.30 6.09
CA SER A 39 -9.33 3.04 6.27
C SER A 39 -8.14 2.11 6.46
N ALA A 40 -7.15 2.18 5.58
CA ALA A 40 -5.97 1.34 5.66
C ALA A 40 -5.15 1.64 6.93
N GLN A 41 -4.69 0.59 7.60
CA GLN A 41 -3.78 0.64 8.73
C GLN A 41 -2.39 0.16 8.30
N PRO A 42 -1.30 0.67 8.91
CA PRO A 42 0.05 0.20 8.62
C PRO A 42 0.26 -1.25 9.07
N ALA A 43 1.06 -1.98 8.29
CA ALA A 43 1.59 -3.27 8.70
C ALA A 43 2.55 -3.09 9.88
N THR A 44 2.61 -4.07 10.78
CA THR A 44 3.65 -4.07 11.81
C THR A 44 5.01 -4.41 11.20
N GLU A 45 6.12 -4.02 11.85
CA GLU A 45 7.46 -4.43 11.39
C GLU A 45 7.58 -5.96 11.32
N LYS A 46 6.90 -6.68 12.23
CA LYS A 46 6.85 -8.14 12.20
C LYS A 46 6.22 -8.65 10.91
N ASP A 47 5.07 -8.10 10.52
CA ASP A 47 4.39 -8.51 9.27
C ASP A 47 5.27 -8.25 8.04
N ILE A 48 5.97 -7.11 8.01
CA ILE A 48 6.89 -6.77 6.91
C ILE A 48 8.09 -7.74 6.89
N ALA A 49 8.61 -8.13 8.06
CA ALA A 49 9.73 -9.05 8.20
C ALA A 49 9.43 -10.49 7.74
N GLU A 50 8.15 -10.87 7.61
CA GLU A 50 7.77 -12.15 7.00
C GLU A 50 8.07 -12.20 5.49
N ALA A 51 8.17 -11.04 4.83
CA ALA A 51 8.45 -10.93 3.39
C ALA A 51 9.83 -10.35 3.07
N HIS A 52 10.39 -9.53 3.95
CA HIS A 52 11.61 -8.76 3.69
C HIS A 52 12.69 -8.92 4.76
N THR A 53 13.94 -8.89 4.33
CA THR A 53 15.11 -8.90 5.20
C THR A 53 15.21 -7.62 6.02
N LYS A 54 15.76 -7.72 7.23
CA LYS A 54 16.00 -6.56 8.10
C LYS A 54 16.82 -5.46 7.40
N THR A 55 17.84 -5.83 6.65
CA THR A 55 18.68 -4.88 5.89
C THR A 55 17.85 -4.08 4.89
N HIS A 56 16.93 -4.73 4.18
CA HIS A 56 16.07 -4.05 3.22
C HIS A 56 15.07 -3.11 3.91
N ILE A 57 14.45 -3.58 5.00
CA ILE A 57 13.55 -2.76 5.83
C ILE A 57 14.26 -1.50 6.32
N ASP A 58 15.48 -1.65 6.85
CA ASP A 58 16.28 -0.53 7.36
C ASP A 58 16.70 0.43 6.24
N SER A 59 16.98 -0.07 5.03
CA SER A 59 17.26 0.74 3.85
C SER A 59 16.06 1.60 3.41
N VAL A 60 14.86 1.00 3.33
CA VAL A 60 13.61 1.71 2.99
C VAL A 60 13.24 2.74 4.07
N ARG A 61 13.58 2.47 5.32
CA ARG A 61 13.44 3.44 6.42
C ARG A 61 14.38 4.63 6.26
N GLN A 62 15.64 4.38 5.90
CA GLN A 62 16.62 5.44 5.66
C GLN A 62 16.28 6.31 4.45
N SER A 63 15.59 5.76 3.44
CA SER A 63 15.09 6.53 2.30
C SER A 63 13.83 7.35 2.59
N GLY A 64 13.26 7.23 3.79
CA GLY A 64 12.05 7.95 4.21
C GLY A 64 10.74 7.39 3.65
N LEU A 65 10.78 6.21 3.02
CA LEU A 65 9.61 5.59 2.37
C LEU A 65 8.88 4.56 3.26
N TYR A 66 9.46 4.21 4.41
CA TYR A 66 8.95 3.15 5.27
C TYR A 66 7.49 3.36 5.71
N GLU A 67 7.11 4.56 6.13
CA GLU A 67 5.75 4.81 6.63
C GLU A 67 4.68 4.60 5.54
N ILE A 68 4.90 5.13 4.33
CA ILE A 68 3.93 4.99 3.24
C ILE A 68 3.93 3.56 2.68
N ALA A 69 5.09 2.90 2.60
CA ALA A 69 5.19 1.50 2.20
C ALA A 69 4.53 0.56 3.21
N GLY A 70 4.73 0.80 4.51
CA GLY A 70 4.08 0.08 5.61
C GLY A 70 2.57 0.25 5.59
N LEU A 71 2.07 1.46 5.29
CA LEU A 71 0.65 1.71 5.09
C LEU A 71 0.06 0.93 3.92
N ALA A 72 0.76 0.87 2.79
CA ALA A 72 0.35 0.07 1.64
C ALA A 72 0.34 -1.44 1.95
N ALA A 73 1.39 -1.94 2.60
CA ALA A 73 1.49 -3.34 3.01
C ALA A 73 0.38 -3.73 3.99
N GLY A 74 0.08 -2.89 4.98
CA GLY A 74 -1.02 -3.16 5.92
C GLY A 74 -2.39 -3.05 5.26
N GLY A 75 -2.54 -2.17 4.26
CA GLY A 75 -3.70 -2.15 3.37
C GLY A 75 -3.89 -3.46 2.60
N ALA A 76 -2.79 -4.04 2.08
CA ALA A 76 -2.80 -5.32 1.38
C ALA A 76 -3.22 -6.46 2.32
N ILE A 77 -2.66 -6.50 3.54
CA ILE A 77 -3.00 -7.51 4.55
C ILE A 77 -4.49 -7.42 4.91
N GLN A 78 -5.02 -6.23 5.20
CA GLN A 78 -6.45 -6.05 5.49
C GLN A 78 -7.33 -6.49 4.32
N ALA A 79 -6.98 -6.13 3.08
CA ALA A 79 -7.73 -6.55 1.91
C ALA A 79 -7.73 -8.08 1.77
N ALA A 80 -6.58 -8.74 2.00
CA ALA A 80 -6.49 -10.19 2.01
C ALA A 80 -7.34 -10.81 3.12
N THR A 81 -7.32 -10.25 4.33
CA THR A 81 -8.12 -10.72 5.46
C THR A 81 -9.63 -10.58 5.21
N ILE A 82 -10.10 -9.44 4.69
CA ILE A 82 -11.50 -9.25 4.30
C ILE A 82 -11.86 -10.22 3.16
N GLY A 83 -10.93 -10.42 2.22
CA GLY A 83 -11.00 -11.34 1.09
C GLY A 83 -11.31 -12.79 1.46
N LEU A 84 -11.04 -13.20 2.71
CA LEU A 84 -11.39 -14.52 3.22
C LEU A 84 -12.90 -14.71 3.41
N ALA A 85 -13.67 -13.62 3.54
CA ALA A 85 -15.11 -13.65 3.82
C ALA A 85 -15.95 -13.05 2.68
N GLU A 86 -15.48 -11.99 2.03
CA GLU A 86 -16.16 -11.34 0.92
C GLU A 86 -15.16 -10.76 -0.09
N PRO A 87 -15.55 -10.46 -1.35
CA PRO A 87 -14.66 -9.77 -2.27
C PRO A 87 -14.12 -8.47 -1.66
N ALA A 88 -12.82 -8.24 -1.84
CA ALA A 88 -12.13 -7.07 -1.31
C ALA A 88 -11.14 -6.53 -2.33
N PHE A 89 -10.94 -5.21 -2.31
CA PHE A 89 -9.98 -4.54 -3.18
C PHE A 89 -9.05 -3.65 -2.36
N GLY A 90 -7.75 -3.96 -2.39
CA GLY A 90 -6.71 -3.10 -1.83
C GLY A 90 -6.35 -1.99 -2.82
N LEU A 91 -6.94 -0.81 -2.66
CA LEU A 91 -6.59 0.37 -3.43
C LEU A 91 -5.41 1.07 -2.75
N ILE A 92 -4.23 0.47 -2.88
CA ILE A 92 -3.03 0.81 -2.09
C ILE A 92 -1.90 1.40 -2.94
N ARG A 93 -1.05 2.22 -2.32
CA ARG A 93 0.09 2.88 -2.96
C ARG A 93 1.16 3.23 -1.91
N PRO A 94 2.47 2.95 -2.09
CA PRO A 94 3.16 2.45 -3.29
C PRO A 94 2.78 1.02 -3.73
N PRO A 95 3.02 0.65 -5.01
CA PRO A 95 2.89 -0.74 -5.47
C PRO A 95 4.00 -1.63 -4.90
N GLY A 96 3.78 -2.96 -4.87
CA GLY A 96 4.71 -3.90 -4.23
C GLY A 96 5.25 -5.04 -5.12
N HIS A 97 4.75 -5.24 -6.34
CA HIS A 97 5.09 -6.44 -7.15
C HIS A 97 6.56 -6.54 -7.64
N HIS A 98 7.36 -5.49 -7.43
CA HIS A 98 8.79 -5.43 -7.74
C HIS A 98 9.67 -5.43 -6.49
N ALA A 99 9.08 -5.61 -5.31
CA ALA A 99 9.79 -5.80 -4.06
C ALA A 99 10.10 -7.29 -3.87
N SER A 100 11.39 -7.62 -3.86
CA SER A 100 11.94 -8.91 -3.47
C SER A 100 12.28 -8.91 -1.97
N ALA A 101 12.74 -10.04 -1.44
CA ALA A 101 13.07 -10.14 -0.02
C ALA A 101 14.15 -9.13 0.44
N ASP A 102 15.13 -8.81 -0.40
CA ASP A 102 16.28 -7.97 -0.05
C ASP A 102 16.47 -6.73 -0.94
N SER A 103 15.57 -6.51 -1.90
CA SER A 103 15.72 -5.49 -2.94
C SER A 103 14.37 -5.03 -3.50
N SER A 104 14.33 -3.83 -4.08
CA SER A 104 13.15 -3.28 -4.74
C SER A 104 13.56 -2.40 -5.91
N TRP A 105 12.68 -2.25 -6.91
CA TRP A 105 12.89 -1.38 -8.06
C TRP A 105 11.55 -0.89 -8.63
N GLY A 106 11.61 0.14 -9.48
CA GLY A 106 10.45 0.70 -10.18
C GLY A 106 9.79 1.88 -9.48
#